data_AF-A0A2D5TJD7-F1
#
_entry.id   AF-A0A2D5TJD7-F1
#
_cell.length_a   1.000
_cell.length_b   1.000
_cell.length_c   1.000
_cell.angle_alpha   90.00
_cell.angle_beta   90.00
_cell.angle_gamma   90.00
#
_symmetry.space_group_name_H-M   'P 1'
#
loop_
_entity.id
_entity.type
_entity.pdbx_description
1 polymer ?
#
loop_
_entity_poly.entity_id
_entity_poly.type
_entity_poly.pdbx_seq_one_letter_code
_entity_poly.pdbx_strand_id
1 'polypeptide(L)'
;MIILGSYPIQKLLGREAKDLDLLATLSEFQEYIHPINKPTITDKNHAHFKGHYRIYDCELIWPDSDSLELAELILSDDKTTWDNYLKAWVPSLNVLYMLKMSHRYKKNSPHFLKTMRDIQKMRAAGAFIQSDHFDFFKKRRDATYWYEHPNLNRTKEEFFNPDDSFYVYDHDSIHEAVAIDGAPAYTKYAVEGAEVLSSKQKFFEASHEVRIAGVYEETCVLALERSQIPNDFKRVTPEWSFKKALEKVCTSITSGWFREFAWEHYDEVLELYYKRGEMDYIALFHENKDRLRPYEGEK
;
A
#
# COMPACT_ATOMS: atom_id res chain seq x y z
N MET A 1 -10.79 10.75 -25.41
CA MET A 1 -10.53 11.13 -24.00
C MET A 1 -11.43 10.35 -23.05
N ILE A 2 -10.85 9.87 -21.94
CA ILE A 2 -11.49 9.08 -20.90
C ILE A 2 -11.27 9.76 -19.54
N ILE A 3 -12.27 9.75 -18.65
CA ILE A 3 -12.13 10.23 -17.27
C ILE A 3 -11.94 9.03 -16.33
N LEU A 4 -10.86 9.07 -15.56
CA LEU A 4 -10.45 8.04 -14.62
C LEU A 4 -10.66 8.49 -13.16
N GLY A 5 -10.13 7.67 -12.25
CA GLY A 5 -9.88 8.09 -10.88
C GLY A 5 -11.12 8.14 -10.00
N SER A 6 -11.16 9.12 -9.11
CA SER A 6 -12.23 9.20 -8.10
C SER A 6 -13.45 9.97 -8.57
N TYR A 7 -13.32 10.83 -9.58
CA TYR A 7 -14.40 11.72 -10.01
C TYR A 7 -15.65 10.97 -10.50
N PRO A 8 -15.55 9.95 -11.39
CA PRO A 8 -16.72 9.20 -11.85
C PRO A 8 -17.52 8.54 -10.73
N ILE A 9 -16.84 8.17 -9.64
CA ILE A 9 -17.40 7.41 -8.52
C ILE A 9 -17.54 8.25 -7.25
N GLN A 10 -17.40 9.58 -7.32
CA GLN A 10 -17.34 10.44 -6.14
C GLN A 10 -18.59 10.36 -5.25
N LYS A 11 -19.77 10.12 -5.86
CA LYS A 11 -21.02 9.85 -5.14
C LYS A 11 -20.95 8.56 -4.33
N LEU A 12 -20.48 7.46 -4.95
CA LEU A 12 -20.24 6.19 -4.26
C LEU A 12 -19.23 6.36 -3.12
N LEU A 13 -18.19 7.15 -3.35
CA LEU A 13 -17.14 7.39 -2.36
C LEU A 13 -17.60 8.34 -1.23
N GLY A 14 -18.74 9.02 -1.38
CA GLY A 14 -19.27 9.97 -0.38
C GLY A 14 -18.34 11.16 -0.14
N ARG A 15 -17.54 11.55 -1.13
CA ARG A 15 -16.60 12.69 -1.06
C ARG A 15 -16.39 13.28 -2.45
N GLU A 16 -16.18 14.59 -2.54
CA GLU A 16 -15.83 15.23 -3.80
C GLU A 16 -14.39 14.89 -4.22
N ALA A 17 -14.19 14.71 -5.53
CA ALA A 17 -12.85 14.60 -6.10
C ALA A 17 -12.22 15.99 -6.27
N LYS A 18 -10.96 16.13 -5.85
CA LYS A 18 -10.22 17.41 -5.92
C LYS A 18 -9.58 17.62 -7.30
N ASP A 19 -9.26 16.51 -7.94
CA ASP A 19 -8.61 16.31 -9.20
C ASP A 19 -9.54 15.62 -10.19
N LEU A 20 -9.32 15.89 -11.47
CA LEU A 20 -9.90 15.14 -12.57
C LEU A 20 -8.77 14.37 -13.25
N ASP A 21 -8.73 13.06 -13.00
CA ASP A 21 -7.81 12.13 -13.64
C ASP A 21 -8.32 11.82 -15.06
N LEU A 22 -7.45 11.94 -16.05
CA LEU A 22 -7.75 11.83 -17.47
C LEU A 22 -6.81 10.84 -18.15
N LEU A 23 -7.31 10.22 -19.22
CA LEU A 23 -6.53 9.42 -20.16
C LEU A 23 -6.85 9.91 -21.57
N ALA A 24 -5.87 10.51 -22.23
CA ALA A 24 -6.06 11.14 -23.54
C ALA A 24 -4.74 11.32 -24.28
N THR A 25 -4.80 11.53 -25.59
CA THR A 25 -3.65 12.12 -26.32
C THR A 25 -3.42 13.56 -25.87
N LEU A 26 -2.21 14.10 -26.11
CA LEU A 26 -1.91 15.50 -25.78
C LEU A 26 -2.86 16.49 -26.47
N SER A 27 -3.24 16.22 -27.72
CA SER A 27 -4.17 17.08 -28.48
C SER A 27 -5.55 17.10 -27.84
N GLU A 28 -6.11 15.91 -27.53
CA GLU A 28 -7.41 15.82 -26.88
C GLU A 28 -7.40 16.50 -25.50
N PHE A 29 -6.34 16.32 -24.72
CA PHE A 29 -6.21 16.98 -23.42
C PHE A 29 -6.18 18.51 -23.56
N GLN A 30 -5.38 19.01 -24.50
CA GLN A 30 -5.26 20.43 -24.82
C GLN A 30 -6.59 21.05 -25.29
N GLU A 31 -7.37 20.32 -26.08
CA GLU A 31 -8.72 20.72 -26.49
C GLU A 31 -9.67 20.76 -25.28
N TYR A 32 -9.59 19.76 -24.39
CA TYR A 32 -10.46 19.65 -23.23
C TYR A 32 -10.28 20.76 -22.20
N ILE A 33 -9.03 21.10 -21.87
CA ILE A 33 -8.73 22.18 -20.92
C ILE A 33 -8.84 23.58 -21.55
N HIS A 34 -9.31 23.69 -22.80
CA HIS A 34 -9.37 24.87 -23.67
C HIS A 34 -8.06 25.14 -24.45
N PRO A 35 -8.11 25.41 -25.78
CA PRO A 35 -6.94 25.57 -26.66
C PRO A 35 -5.91 26.64 -26.27
N ILE A 36 -6.28 27.58 -25.39
CA ILE A 36 -5.40 28.68 -24.96
C ILE A 36 -4.55 28.29 -23.74
N ASN A 37 -5.00 27.28 -23.00
CA ASN A 37 -4.40 26.85 -21.74
C ASN A 37 -3.29 25.84 -22.04
N LYS A 38 -2.04 26.15 -21.71
CA LYS A 38 -0.95 25.22 -21.98
C LYS A 38 -0.80 24.24 -20.81
N PRO A 39 -0.92 22.91 -21.02
CA PRO A 39 -0.66 21.95 -19.98
C PRO A 39 0.84 21.92 -19.66
N THR A 40 1.18 21.65 -18.41
CA THR A 40 2.55 21.40 -17.98
C THR A 40 2.84 19.90 -18.08
N ILE A 41 3.79 19.54 -18.94
CA ILE A 41 4.27 18.15 -19.07
C ILE A 41 5.21 17.86 -17.89
N THR A 42 4.87 16.88 -17.07
CA THR A 42 5.63 16.52 -15.86
C THR A 42 6.64 15.42 -16.13
N ASP A 43 6.30 14.49 -17.02
CA ASP A 43 7.21 13.46 -17.50
C ASP A 43 6.77 13.01 -18.91
N LYS A 44 7.43 11.97 -19.45
CA LYS A 44 7.14 11.46 -20.80
C LYS A 44 5.68 11.01 -21.00
N ASN A 45 4.96 10.67 -19.92
CA ASN A 45 3.64 10.06 -19.95
C ASN A 45 2.58 10.90 -19.20
N HIS A 46 2.94 12.00 -18.55
CA HIS A 46 1.99 12.77 -17.75
C HIS A 46 2.02 14.26 -18.08
N ALA A 47 0.83 14.85 -18.11
CA ALA A 47 0.64 16.29 -18.19
C ALA A 47 -0.44 16.72 -17.21
N HIS A 48 -0.28 17.90 -16.62
CA HIS A 48 -1.29 18.47 -15.74
C HIS A 48 -1.63 19.91 -16.13
N PHE A 49 -2.81 20.35 -15.70
CA PHE A 49 -3.22 21.74 -15.79
C PHE A 49 -3.95 22.14 -14.50
N LYS A 50 -3.53 23.25 -13.90
CA LYS A 50 -4.20 23.83 -12.74
C LYS A 50 -5.19 24.89 -13.21
N GLY A 51 -6.46 24.51 -13.33
CA GLY A 51 -7.55 25.44 -13.59
C GLY A 51 -7.94 26.24 -12.34
N HIS A 52 -8.84 27.20 -12.52
CA HIS A 52 -9.34 28.03 -11.42
C HIS A 52 -10.11 27.21 -10.36
N TYR A 53 -10.84 26.16 -10.78
CA TYR A 53 -11.72 25.38 -9.91
C TYR A 53 -11.27 23.94 -9.65
N ARG A 54 -10.34 23.40 -10.46
CA ARG A 54 -9.88 22.01 -10.32
C ARG A 54 -8.51 21.82 -10.95
N ILE A 55 -7.83 20.77 -10.50
CA ILE A 55 -6.62 20.24 -11.13
C ILE A 55 -7.04 19.17 -12.13
N TYR A 56 -6.47 19.23 -13.32
CA TYR A 56 -6.58 18.20 -14.34
C TYR A 56 -5.25 17.48 -14.41
N ASP A 57 -5.27 16.16 -14.21
CA ASP A 57 -4.09 15.30 -14.32
C ASP A 57 -4.34 14.28 -15.43
N CYS A 58 -3.44 14.19 -16.40
CA CYS A 58 -3.66 13.42 -17.62
C CYS A 58 -2.50 12.44 -17.85
N GLU A 59 -2.83 11.14 -17.82
CA GLU A 59 -1.99 10.09 -18.38
C GLU A 59 -2.10 10.16 -19.91
N LEU A 60 -0.98 10.44 -20.58
CA LEU A 60 -0.91 10.64 -22.01
C LEU A 60 -0.91 9.31 -22.77
N ILE A 61 -1.75 9.23 -23.80
CA ILE A 61 -1.79 8.12 -24.75
C ILE A 61 -0.74 8.34 -25.82
N TRP A 62 0.11 7.33 -26.01
CA TRP A 62 1.13 7.27 -27.05
C TRP A 62 0.96 5.97 -27.86
N PRO A 63 1.37 5.94 -29.14
CA PRO A 63 1.48 4.69 -29.87
C PRO A 63 2.36 3.68 -29.10
N ASP A 64 1.95 2.41 -29.12
CA ASP A 64 2.68 1.29 -28.49
C ASP A 64 2.96 1.47 -26.98
N SER A 65 2.05 2.10 -26.24
CA SER A 65 2.17 2.31 -24.79
C SER A 65 1.10 1.59 -23.96
N ASP A 66 1.39 1.35 -22.69
CA ASP A 66 0.43 0.81 -21.72
C ASP A 66 -0.83 1.70 -21.57
N SER A 67 -0.69 3.01 -21.84
CA SER A 67 -1.81 3.96 -21.84
C SER A 67 -2.76 3.73 -23.02
N LEU A 68 -2.25 3.31 -24.18
CA LEU A 68 -3.07 2.93 -25.33
C LEU A 68 -3.82 1.63 -25.05
N GLU A 69 -3.12 0.62 -24.54
CA GLU A 69 -3.75 -0.65 -24.14
C GLU A 69 -4.84 -0.43 -23.08
N LEU A 70 -4.60 0.47 -22.11
CA LEU A 70 -5.62 0.86 -21.13
C LEU A 70 -6.84 1.51 -21.79
N ALA A 71 -6.63 2.42 -22.76
CA ALA A 71 -7.72 3.08 -23.46
C ALA A 71 -8.55 2.08 -24.27
N GLU A 72 -7.91 1.15 -24.97
CA GLU A 72 -8.57 0.08 -25.73
C GLU A 72 -9.35 -0.88 -24.83
N LEU A 73 -8.79 -1.25 -23.67
CA LEU A 73 -9.49 -2.06 -22.67
C LEU A 73 -10.74 -1.33 -22.17
N ILE A 74 -10.63 -0.04 -21.82
CA ILE A 74 -11.77 0.75 -21.35
C ILE A 74 -12.84 0.85 -22.43
N LEU A 75 -12.46 1.13 -23.67
CA LEU A 75 -13.41 1.33 -24.77
C LEU A 75 -14.04 0.03 -25.28
N SER A 76 -13.45 -1.12 -24.97
CA SER A 76 -14.02 -2.43 -25.28
C SER A 76 -14.92 -3.00 -24.16
N ASP A 77 -14.84 -2.45 -22.94
CA ASP A 77 -15.75 -2.80 -21.83
C ASP A 77 -17.19 -2.32 -22.13
N ASP A 78 -18.14 -3.26 -22.13
CA ASP A 78 -19.55 -3.04 -22.49
C ASP A 78 -20.30 -2.08 -21.55
N LYS A 79 -19.76 -1.87 -20.35
CA LYS A 79 -20.29 -0.98 -19.31
C LYS A 79 -19.62 0.39 -19.29
N THR A 80 -18.65 0.65 -20.18
CA THR A 80 -18.14 2.01 -20.38
C THR A 80 -19.21 2.86 -21.06
N THR A 81 -19.42 4.07 -20.53
CA THR A 81 -20.50 4.95 -21.00
C THR A 81 -19.97 6.32 -21.39
N TRP A 82 -20.61 6.96 -22.37
CA TRP A 82 -20.33 8.36 -22.70
C TRP A 82 -21.13 9.29 -21.80
N ASP A 83 -20.45 10.20 -21.10
CA ASP A 83 -21.11 11.24 -20.30
C ASP A 83 -21.19 12.54 -21.12
N ASN A 84 -22.41 12.99 -21.42
CA ASN A 84 -22.66 14.18 -22.22
C ASN A 84 -22.26 15.49 -21.52
N TYR A 85 -22.30 15.53 -20.19
CA TYR A 85 -21.90 16.71 -19.42
C TYR A 85 -20.38 16.83 -19.39
N LEU A 86 -19.69 15.72 -19.15
CA LEU A 86 -18.23 15.67 -19.11
C LEU A 86 -17.60 15.64 -20.49
N LYS A 87 -18.37 15.30 -21.53
CA LYS A 87 -17.90 15.08 -22.91
C LYS A 87 -16.72 14.10 -22.95
N ALA A 88 -16.86 13.00 -22.23
CA ALA A 88 -15.80 12.00 -22.11
C ALA A 88 -16.39 10.60 -21.88
N TRP A 89 -15.58 9.59 -22.17
CA TRP A 89 -15.88 8.22 -21.79
C TRP A 89 -15.61 8.01 -20.29
N VAL A 90 -16.54 7.32 -19.63
CA VAL A 90 -16.49 6.98 -18.21
C VAL A 90 -16.41 5.45 -18.09
N PRO A 91 -15.30 4.90 -17.57
CA PRO A 91 -15.14 3.46 -17.41
C PRO A 91 -16.15 2.89 -16.40
N SER A 92 -16.44 1.61 -16.53
CA SER A 92 -17.25 0.91 -15.54
C SER A 92 -16.60 0.88 -14.14
N LEU A 93 -17.43 0.62 -13.14
CA LEU A 93 -16.98 0.48 -11.75
C LEU A 93 -15.87 -0.59 -11.60
N ASN A 94 -15.96 -1.68 -12.36
CA ASN A 94 -15.00 -2.78 -12.34
C ASN A 94 -13.63 -2.35 -12.91
N VAL A 95 -13.61 -1.58 -14.00
CA VAL A 95 -12.36 -1.07 -14.57
C VAL A 95 -11.69 -0.06 -13.62
N LEU A 96 -12.47 0.88 -13.05
CA LEU A 96 -11.96 1.81 -12.04
C LEU A 96 -11.44 1.07 -10.79
N TYR A 97 -12.12 -0.01 -10.39
CA TYR A 97 -11.72 -0.85 -9.26
C TYR A 97 -10.40 -1.56 -9.54
N MET A 98 -10.25 -2.15 -10.73
CA MET A 98 -9.00 -2.76 -11.18
C MET A 98 -7.83 -1.78 -11.11
N LEU A 99 -8.02 -0.55 -11.60
CA LEU A 99 -6.99 0.50 -11.55
C LEU A 99 -6.60 0.86 -10.11
N LYS A 100 -7.57 0.98 -9.18
CA LYS A 100 -7.24 1.21 -7.77
C LYS A 100 -6.53 0.02 -7.15
N MET A 101 -6.96 -1.20 -7.47
CA MET A 101 -6.35 -2.43 -6.99
C MET A 101 -4.90 -2.60 -7.45
N SER A 102 -4.51 -2.05 -8.60
CA SER A 102 -3.11 -2.07 -9.07
C SER A 102 -2.22 -1.11 -8.27
N HIS A 103 -2.81 -0.18 -7.51
CA HIS A 103 -2.11 0.82 -6.70
C HIS A 103 -2.13 0.52 -5.20
N ARG A 104 -2.84 -0.52 -4.75
CA ARG A 104 -3.13 -0.75 -3.32
C ARG A 104 -1.87 -0.93 -2.45
N TYR A 105 -0.77 -1.41 -3.04
CA TYR A 105 0.52 -1.57 -2.36
C TYR A 105 1.56 -0.52 -2.73
N LYS A 106 1.20 0.57 -3.41
CA LYS A 106 2.16 1.61 -3.82
C LYS A 106 2.87 2.19 -2.59
N LYS A 107 4.17 1.87 -2.47
CA LYS A 107 5.06 2.30 -1.38
C LYS A 107 5.09 3.83 -1.26
N ASN A 108 5.12 4.34 -0.02
CA ASN A 108 5.22 5.77 0.31
C ASN A 108 4.10 6.64 -0.31
N SER A 109 2.93 6.06 -0.58
CA SER A 109 1.83 6.82 -1.14
C SER A 109 1.15 7.65 -0.05
N PRO A 110 1.06 8.99 -0.18
CA PRO A 110 0.24 9.80 0.72
C PRO A 110 -1.26 9.46 0.62
N HIS A 111 -1.64 8.64 -0.36
CA HIS A 111 -3.01 8.21 -0.63
C HIS A 111 -3.29 6.77 -0.18
N PHE A 112 -2.39 6.11 0.55
CA PHE A 112 -2.58 4.71 0.98
C PHE A 112 -3.98 4.45 1.60
N LEU A 113 -4.32 5.18 2.66
CA LEU A 113 -5.62 5.03 3.32
C LEU A 113 -6.78 5.42 2.40
N LYS A 114 -6.65 6.50 1.63
CA LYS A 114 -7.68 6.91 0.64
C LYS A 114 -7.96 5.76 -0.33
N THR A 115 -6.91 5.19 -0.92
CA THR A 115 -7.01 4.08 -1.87
C THR A 115 -7.63 2.85 -1.22
N MET A 116 -7.23 2.50 0.00
CA MET A 116 -7.83 1.40 0.76
C MET A 116 -9.34 1.59 0.99
N ARG A 117 -9.76 2.77 1.48
CA ARG A 117 -11.18 3.07 1.71
C ARG A 117 -11.99 3.07 0.42
N ASP A 118 -11.44 3.63 -0.64
CA ASP A 118 -12.10 3.60 -1.94
C ASP A 118 -12.31 2.16 -2.41
N ILE A 119 -11.28 1.29 -2.33
CA ILE A 119 -11.36 -0.13 -2.69
C ILE A 119 -12.43 -0.85 -1.86
N GLN A 120 -12.47 -0.65 -0.54
CA GLN A 120 -13.47 -1.24 0.35
C GLN A 120 -14.90 -0.83 -0.05
N LYS A 121 -15.13 0.47 -0.33
CA LYS A 121 -16.44 0.97 -0.78
C LYS A 121 -16.84 0.40 -2.15
N MET A 122 -15.88 0.26 -3.06
CA MET A 122 -16.13 -0.32 -4.39
C MET A 122 -16.50 -1.80 -4.28
N ARG A 123 -15.80 -2.59 -3.44
CA ARG A 123 -16.16 -3.98 -3.16
C ARG A 123 -17.56 -4.10 -2.55
N ALA A 124 -17.89 -3.23 -1.60
CA ALA A 124 -19.23 -3.19 -0.99
C ALA A 124 -20.33 -2.87 -2.02
N ALA A 125 -20.00 -2.13 -3.09
CA ALA A 125 -20.88 -1.88 -4.23
C ALA A 125 -20.85 -2.98 -5.30
N GLY A 126 -20.19 -4.11 -5.04
CA GLY A 126 -20.14 -5.26 -5.94
C GLY A 126 -19.06 -5.18 -7.02
N ALA A 127 -18.08 -4.28 -6.90
CA ALA A 127 -16.97 -4.20 -7.85
C ALA A 127 -16.04 -5.41 -7.74
N PHE A 128 -15.60 -5.92 -8.89
CA PHE A 128 -14.64 -7.01 -8.99
C PHE A 128 -13.72 -6.80 -10.21
N ILE A 129 -12.58 -7.50 -10.23
CA ILE A 129 -11.72 -7.52 -11.43
C ILE A 129 -12.29 -8.59 -12.36
N GLN A 130 -12.75 -8.20 -13.54
CA GLN A 130 -13.23 -9.14 -14.54
C GLN A 130 -12.08 -10.03 -15.05
N SER A 131 -12.41 -11.24 -15.48
CA SER A 131 -11.42 -12.25 -15.88
C SER A 131 -10.62 -11.84 -17.11
N ASP A 132 -11.25 -11.17 -18.06
CA ASP A 132 -10.64 -10.58 -19.26
C ASP A 132 -9.68 -9.43 -18.94
N HIS A 133 -9.94 -8.67 -17.88
CA HIS A 133 -9.09 -7.58 -17.41
C HIS A 133 -7.89 -8.06 -16.56
N PHE A 134 -7.81 -9.34 -16.22
CA PHE A 134 -6.86 -9.83 -15.22
C PHE A 134 -5.40 -9.79 -15.68
N ASP A 135 -5.13 -10.01 -16.96
CA ASP A 135 -3.77 -9.95 -17.49
C ASP A 135 -3.25 -8.51 -17.54
N PHE A 136 -4.09 -7.57 -18.00
CA PHE A 136 -3.77 -6.15 -17.91
C PHE A 136 -3.57 -5.69 -16.46
N PHE A 137 -4.43 -6.15 -15.54
CA PHE A 137 -4.28 -5.88 -14.11
C PHE A 137 -2.92 -6.31 -13.57
N LYS A 138 -2.44 -7.53 -13.89
CA LYS A 138 -1.10 -8.00 -13.49
C LYS A 138 -0.02 -7.10 -14.08
N LYS A 139 -0.07 -6.83 -15.38
CA LYS A 139 0.89 -5.98 -16.07
C LYS A 139 0.99 -4.60 -15.40
N ARG A 140 -0.14 -3.93 -15.18
CA ARG A 140 -0.19 -2.60 -14.55
C ARG A 140 0.23 -2.62 -13.08
N ARG A 141 -0.13 -3.67 -12.34
CA ARG A 141 0.33 -3.89 -10.96
C ARG A 141 1.85 -3.99 -10.91
N ASP A 142 2.45 -4.80 -11.77
CA ASP A 142 3.89 -5.05 -11.79
C ASP A 142 4.65 -3.78 -12.23
N ALA A 143 4.10 -3.01 -13.17
CA ALA A 143 4.63 -1.68 -13.54
C ALA A 143 4.51 -0.64 -12.39
N THR A 144 3.52 -0.78 -11.50
CA THR A 144 3.32 0.13 -10.37
C THR A 144 4.31 -0.13 -9.23
N TYR A 145 4.72 -1.39 -9.05
CA TYR A 145 5.58 -1.83 -7.95
C TYR A 145 7.02 -2.00 -8.44
N TRP A 146 7.76 -0.90 -8.49
CA TRP A 146 9.15 -0.87 -8.95
C TRP A 146 10.18 -1.41 -7.94
N TYR A 147 9.74 -1.79 -6.74
CA TYR A 147 10.62 -2.20 -5.65
C TYR A 147 10.57 -3.71 -5.44
N GLU A 148 11.72 -4.29 -5.14
CA GLU A 148 11.82 -5.69 -4.76
C GLU A 148 11.41 -5.88 -3.30
N HIS A 149 10.90 -7.07 -3.01
CA HIS A 149 10.64 -7.51 -1.65
C HIS A 149 11.81 -8.31 -1.11
N PRO A 150 12.09 -8.26 0.20
CA PRO A 150 13.10 -9.11 0.82
C PRO A 150 12.83 -10.59 0.56
N ASN A 151 13.87 -11.36 0.25
CA ASN A 151 13.78 -12.80 0.05
C ASN A 151 14.00 -13.53 1.39
N LEU A 152 12.94 -14.13 1.92
CA LEU A 152 12.93 -14.86 3.20
C LEU A 152 13.59 -16.24 3.13
N ASN A 153 14.04 -16.72 1.98
CA ASN A 153 14.73 -18.01 1.85
C ASN A 153 16.25 -17.82 1.82
N ARG A 154 16.78 -17.18 2.87
CA ARG A 154 18.18 -16.79 3.07
C ARG A 154 18.51 -16.83 4.56
N THR A 155 19.79 -16.73 4.94
CA THR A 155 20.17 -16.62 6.35
C THR A 155 19.83 -15.23 6.90
N LYS A 156 19.82 -15.06 8.22
CA LYS A 156 19.62 -13.74 8.85
C LYS A 156 20.65 -12.71 8.40
N GLU A 157 21.92 -13.11 8.31
CA GLU A 157 23.02 -12.23 7.88
C GLU A 157 22.82 -11.73 6.45
N GLU A 158 22.30 -12.58 5.56
CA GLU A 158 21.99 -12.21 4.18
C GLU A 158 20.71 -11.36 4.04
N PHE A 159 19.83 -11.41 5.05
CA PHE A 159 18.52 -10.73 5.04
C PHE A 159 18.61 -9.28 5.54
N PHE A 160 19.41 -9.04 6.58
CA PHE A 160 19.62 -7.71 7.16
C PHE A 160 20.90 -7.08 6.60
N ASN A 161 20.77 -5.96 5.90
CA ASN A 161 21.92 -5.27 5.31
C ASN A 161 22.77 -4.57 6.40
N PRO A 162 24.07 -4.90 6.56
CA PRO A 162 24.96 -4.24 7.52
C PRO A 162 25.11 -2.72 7.29
N ASP A 163 24.91 -2.24 6.07
CA ASP A 163 25.03 -0.82 5.71
C ASP A 163 23.85 0.04 6.22
N ASP A 164 22.77 -0.59 6.68
CA ASP A 164 21.62 0.09 7.25
C ASP A 164 21.94 0.54 8.69
N SER A 165 22.50 1.75 8.80
CA SER A 165 23.02 2.35 10.06
C SER A 165 22.01 2.58 11.20
N PHE A 166 20.76 2.13 11.07
CA PHE A 166 19.70 2.34 12.08
C PHE A 166 19.45 1.14 12.99
N TYR A 167 20.02 -0.04 12.72
CA TYR A 167 19.86 -1.20 13.59
C TYR A 167 20.67 -1.04 14.88
N VAL A 168 19.98 -0.95 16.02
CA VAL A 168 20.60 -0.90 17.37
C VAL A 168 20.50 -2.24 18.09
N TYR A 169 19.40 -2.96 17.87
CA TYR A 169 19.12 -4.28 18.46
C TYR A 169 18.82 -5.30 17.36
N ASP A 170 19.08 -6.57 17.64
CA ASP A 170 18.64 -7.71 16.84
C ASP A 170 17.12 -7.69 16.68
N HIS A 171 16.65 -7.81 15.43
CA HIS A 171 15.23 -7.71 15.07
C HIS A 171 14.36 -8.71 15.85
N ASP A 172 14.80 -9.96 15.95
CA ASP A 172 14.06 -11.01 16.65
C ASP A 172 14.01 -10.75 18.16
N SER A 173 15.06 -10.17 18.74
CA SER A 173 15.05 -9.78 20.15
C SER A 173 14.01 -8.68 20.45
N ILE A 174 13.69 -7.82 19.48
CA ILE A 174 12.62 -6.83 19.62
C ILE A 174 11.26 -7.53 19.62
N HIS A 175 11.04 -8.54 18.76
CA HIS A 175 9.83 -9.37 18.79
C HIS A 175 9.62 -10.02 20.16
N GLU A 176 10.68 -10.59 20.74
CA GLU A 176 10.64 -11.17 22.10
C GLU A 176 10.26 -10.16 23.19
N ALA A 177 10.66 -8.90 23.03
CA ALA A 177 10.40 -7.83 23.97
C ALA A 177 8.97 -7.27 23.86
N VAL A 178 8.36 -7.27 22.67
CA VAL A 178 7.02 -6.71 22.42
C VAL A 178 5.90 -7.76 22.29
N ALA A 179 6.22 -9.03 22.47
CA ALA A 179 5.27 -10.13 22.37
C ALA A 179 4.07 -9.96 23.32
N ILE A 180 2.85 -10.08 22.78
CA ILE A 180 1.61 -9.86 23.55
C ILE A 180 1.39 -10.93 24.62
N ASP A 181 1.71 -12.19 24.31
CA ASP A 181 1.45 -13.35 25.18
C ASP A 181 2.76 -13.98 25.70
N GLY A 182 3.80 -13.16 25.89
CA GLY A 182 5.10 -13.58 26.42
C GLY A 182 6.00 -14.32 25.43
N ALA A 183 5.47 -14.77 24.28
CA ALA A 183 6.23 -15.35 23.17
C ALA A 183 5.75 -14.77 21.82
N PRO A 184 6.66 -14.50 20.87
CA PRO A 184 6.31 -13.92 19.58
C PRO A 184 5.32 -14.79 18.79
N ALA A 185 4.32 -14.16 18.18
CA ALA A 185 3.27 -14.81 17.40
C ALA A 185 3.84 -15.59 16.21
N TYR A 186 4.92 -15.11 15.58
CA TYR A 186 5.53 -15.76 14.42
C TYR A 186 6.01 -17.19 14.71
N THR A 187 6.38 -17.49 15.96
CA THR A 187 6.81 -18.83 16.36
C THR A 187 5.73 -19.89 16.14
N LYS A 188 4.45 -19.49 16.13
CA LYS A 188 3.31 -20.38 15.88
C LYS A 188 3.17 -20.78 14.41
N TYR A 189 3.77 -20.01 13.49
CA TYR A 189 3.69 -20.25 12.06
C TYR A 189 5.04 -20.23 11.33
N ALA A 190 6.16 -20.27 12.05
CA ALA A 190 7.49 -20.44 11.48
C ALA A 190 7.67 -21.84 10.86
N VAL A 191 8.49 -21.92 9.81
CA VAL A 191 9.00 -23.20 9.29
C VAL A 191 10.03 -23.74 10.27
N GLU A 192 9.92 -25.02 10.62
CA GLU A 192 10.84 -25.65 11.55
C GLU A 192 12.25 -25.68 10.96
N GLY A 193 13.24 -25.22 11.73
CA GLY A 193 14.64 -25.13 11.31
C GLY A 193 14.96 -24.00 10.34
N ALA A 194 13.99 -23.15 9.98
CA ALA A 194 14.25 -21.94 9.20
C ALA A 194 14.42 -20.72 10.12
N GLU A 195 15.33 -19.81 9.76
CA GLU A 195 15.64 -18.65 10.59
C GLU A 195 14.63 -17.49 10.43
N VAL A 196 14.11 -17.30 9.22
CA VAL A 196 13.23 -16.17 8.88
C VAL A 196 11.94 -16.60 8.14
N LEU A 197 11.87 -17.86 7.68
CA LEU A 197 10.80 -18.32 6.79
C LEU A 197 9.53 -18.68 7.57
N SER A 198 8.42 -18.04 7.20
CA SER A 198 7.08 -18.38 7.70
C SER A 198 6.32 -19.32 6.77
N SER A 199 5.59 -20.29 7.36
CA SER A 199 4.73 -21.22 6.64
C SER A 199 3.36 -20.62 6.38
N LYS A 200 2.98 -20.47 5.11
CA LYS A 200 1.64 -20.03 4.70
C LYS A 200 0.56 -20.93 5.30
N GLN A 201 0.77 -22.25 5.27
CA GLN A 201 -0.21 -23.21 5.79
C GLN A 201 -0.40 -23.01 7.29
N LYS A 202 0.68 -23.01 8.08
CA LYS A 202 0.58 -22.82 9.54
C LYS A 202 -0.02 -21.47 9.90
N PHE A 203 0.28 -20.41 9.13
CA PHE A 203 -0.31 -19.10 9.34
C PHE A 203 -1.83 -19.13 9.21
N PHE A 204 -2.37 -19.76 8.16
CA PHE A 204 -3.83 -19.85 7.98
C PHE A 204 -4.50 -20.91 8.87
N GLU A 205 -3.75 -21.87 9.41
CA GLU A 205 -4.22 -22.79 10.47
C GLU A 205 -4.24 -22.12 11.85
N ALA A 206 -3.42 -21.10 12.08
CA ALA A 206 -3.41 -20.34 13.32
C ALA A 206 -4.72 -19.54 13.52
N SER A 207 -5.08 -19.31 14.79
CA SER A 207 -6.27 -18.53 15.12
C SER A 207 -6.20 -17.12 14.53
N HIS A 208 -7.36 -16.49 14.34
CA HIS A 208 -7.42 -15.14 13.80
C HIS A 208 -6.65 -14.15 14.69
N GLU A 209 -6.78 -14.30 16.00
CA GLU A 209 -6.08 -13.50 17.01
C GLU A 209 -4.56 -13.63 16.89
N VAL A 210 -4.05 -14.83 16.64
CA VAL A 210 -2.61 -15.06 16.41
C VAL A 210 -2.12 -14.35 15.15
N ARG A 211 -2.91 -14.38 14.07
CA ARG A 211 -2.54 -13.70 12.83
C ARG A 211 -2.57 -12.17 12.97
N ILE A 212 -3.57 -11.62 13.68
CA ILE A 212 -3.63 -10.18 14.02
C ILE A 212 -2.44 -9.80 14.91
N ALA A 213 -2.13 -10.60 15.94
CA ALA A 213 -0.97 -10.39 16.81
C ALA A 213 0.34 -10.40 16.01
N GLY A 214 0.50 -11.30 15.04
CA GLY A 214 1.67 -11.34 14.17
C GLY A 214 1.86 -10.07 13.34
N VAL A 215 0.78 -9.50 12.79
CA VAL A 215 0.85 -8.21 12.06
C VAL A 215 1.15 -7.05 13.03
N TYR A 216 0.52 -7.07 14.21
CA TYR A 216 0.75 -6.06 15.26
C TYR A 216 2.21 -6.07 15.73
N GLU A 217 2.77 -7.23 16.06
CA GLU A 217 4.14 -7.40 16.54
C GLU A 217 5.15 -6.92 15.49
N GLU A 218 5.01 -7.35 14.23
CA GLU A 218 5.84 -6.86 13.12
C GLU A 218 5.74 -5.34 12.99
N THR A 219 4.55 -4.77 13.15
CA THR A 219 4.34 -3.32 13.14
C THR A 219 5.06 -2.63 14.30
N CYS A 220 4.98 -3.18 15.51
CA CYS A 220 5.67 -2.67 16.69
C CYS A 220 7.19 -2.71 16.53
N VAL A 221 7.74 -3.83 16.04
CA VAL A 221 9.17 -3.97 15.78
C VAL A 221 9.63 -2.91 14.79
N LEU A 222 8.94 -2.75 13.66
CA LEU A 222 9.30 -1.73 12.67
C LEU A 222 9.16 -0.30 13.20
N ALA A 223 8.14 -0.01 14.02
CA ALA A 223 7.96 1.30 14.65
C ALA A 223 9.10 1.61 15.64
N LEU A 224 9.57 0.61 16.39
CA LEU A 224 10.69 0.73 17.32
C LEU A 224 12.00 0.93 16.56
N GLU A 225 12.36 -0.04 15.74
CA GLU A 225 13.63 -0.16 15.02
C GLU A 225 13.88 1.03 14.08
N ARG A 226 12.85 1.49 13.36
CA ARG A 226 13.02 2.51 12.30
C ARG A 226 12.57 3.90 12.69
N SER A 227 12.01 4.09 13.89
CA SER A 227 11.49 5.41 14.29
C SER A 227 11.73 5.71 15.76
N GLN A 228 11.24 4.91 16.70
CA GLN A 228 11.34 5.27 18.12
C GLN A 228 12.77 5.21 18.65
N ILE A 229 13.48 4.10 18.42
CA ILE A 229 14.86 3.90 18.90
C ILE A 229 15.83 4.91 18.26
N PRO A 230 15.86 5.11 16.92
CA PRO A 230 16.75 6.11 16.31
C PRO A 230 16.48 7.55 16.75
N ASN A 231 15.29 7.84 17.28
CA ASN A 231 14.91 9.16 17.76
C ASN A 231 14.90 9.28 19.30
N ASP A 232 15.50 8.33 20.01
CA ASP A 232 15.60 8.30 21.48
C ASP A 232 14.23 8.50 22.15
N PHE A 233 13.17 7.96 21.54
CA PHE A 233 11.78 8.01 22.02
C PHE A 233 11.23 9.44 22.25
N LYS A 234 11.86 10.48 21.68
CA LYS A 234 11.56 11.90 21.99
C LYS A 234 10.97 12.70 20.84
N ARG A 235 11.26 12.34 19.58
CA ARG A 235 10.94 13.19 18.41
C ARG A 235 9.75 12.71 17.59
N VAL A 236 9.25 11.52 17.88
CA VAL A 236 8.22 10.86 17.07
C VAL A 236 7.16 10.32 18.03
N THR A 237 5.89 10.65 17.79
CA THR A 237 4.81 10.09 18.61
C THR A 237 4.65 8.59 18.34
N PRO A 238 4.33 7.78 19.36
CA PRO A 238 4.16 6.34 19.17
C PRO A 238 3.10 6.03 18.12
N GLU A 239 1.95 6.72 18.15
CA GLU A 239 0.88 6.54 17.17
C GLU A 239 1.35 6.80 15.74
N TRP A 240 2.10 7.88 15.51
CA TRP A 240 2.61 8.18 14.18
C TRP A 240 3.54 7.08 13.68
N SER A 241 4.48 6.63 14.53
CA SER A 241 5.42 5.58 14.14
C SER A 241 4.72 4.25 13.88
N PHE A 242 3.74 3.89 14.71
CA PHE A 242 2.96 2.67 14.54
C PHE A 242 2.16 2.70 13.24
N LYS A 243 1.40 3.77 12.97
CA LYS A 243 0.62 3.90 11.73
C LYS A 243 1.50 3.90 10.49
N LYS A 244 2.68 4.52 10.55
CA LYS A 244 3.65 4.51 9.45
C LYS A 244 4.26 3.13 9.25
N ALA A 245 4.60 2.42 10.33
CA ALA A 245 5.05 1.04 10.24
C ALA A 245 3.95 0.13 9.66
N LEU A 246 2.69 0.28 10.07
CA LEU A 246 1.58 -0.54 9.56
C LEU A 246 1.35 -0.31 8.08
N GLU A 247 1.40 0.95 7.62
CA GLU A 247 1.39 1.29 6.18
C GLU A 247 2.51 0.55 5.44
N LYS A 248 3.71 0.49 6.03
CA LYS A 248 4.86 -0.20 5.44
C LYS A 248 4.70 -1.71 5.41
N VAL A 249 4.15 -2.31 6.47
CA VAL A 249 3.79 -3.74 6.52
C VAL A 249 2.80 -4.05 5.40
N CYS A 250 1.76 -3.23 5.24
CA CYS A 250 0.72 -3.39 4.22
C CYS A 250 1.18 -3.12 2.79
N THR A 251 2.40 -2.61 2.55
CA THR A 251 2.84 -2.17 1.22
C THR A 251 4.18 -2.78 0.81
N SER A 252 5.26 -2.41 1.49
CA SER A 252 6.63 -2.58 0.97
C SER A 252 7.56 -3.47 1.78
N ILE A 253 7.33 -3.63 3.07
CA ILE A 253 8.24 -4.42 3.93
C ILE A 253 7.90 -5.90 3.88
N THR A 254 6.59 -6.22 3.84
CA THR A 254 6.14 -7.60 3.68
C THR A 254 5.59 -7.84 2.28
N SER A 255 5.38 -9.10 1.92
CA SER A 255 4.90 -9.50 0.60
C SER A 255 3.90 -10.65 0.69
N GLY A 256 3.38 -11.06 -0.48
CA GLY A 256 2.51 -12.22 -0.59
C GLY A 256 1.29 -12.20 0.32
N TRP A 257 1.03 -13.35 0.95
CA TRP A 257 -0.15 -13.61 1.77
C TRP A 257 -0.15 -12.85 3.11
N PHE A 258 1.02 -12.58 3.69
CA PHE A 258 1.11 -11.83 4.94
C PHE A 258 0.73 -10.36 4.73
N ARG A 259 1.26 -9.74 3.67
CA ARG A 259 0.89 -8.38 3.27
C ARG A 259 -0.59 -8.25 2.98
N GLU A 260 -1.15 -9.21 2.24
CA GLU A 260 -2.57 -9.23 1.90
C GLU A 260 -3.42 -9.33 3.16
N PHE A 261 -3.08 -10.23 4.08
CA PHE A 261 -3.77 -10.31 5.37
C PHE A 261 -3.66 -8.99 6.16
N ALA A 262 -2.46 -8.42 6.30
CA ALA A 262 -2.27 -7.15 6.99
C ALA A 262 -3.09 -6.01 6.37
N TRP A 263 -3.20 -5.96 5.04
CA TRP A 263 -3.98 -4.94 4.34
C TRP A 263 -5.48 -5.12 4.54
N GLU A 264 -5.99 -6.35 4.44
CA GLU A 264 -7.42 -6.65 4.62
C GLU A 264 -7.86 -6.46 6.08
N HIS A 265 -6.95 -6.63 7.04
CA HIS A 265 -7.20 -6.51 8.47
C HIS A 265 -6.56 -5.26 9.11
N TYR A 266 -6.27 -4.23 8.32
CA TYR A 266 -5.62 -2.99 8.80
C TYR A 266 -6.33 -2.38 10.01
N ASP A 267 -7.67 -2.33 9.97
CA ASP A 267 -8.48 -1.73 11.04
C ASP A 267 -8.46 -2.53 12.32
N GLU A 268 -8.45 -3.86 12.23
CA GLU A 268 -8.40 -4.73 13.40
C GLU A 268 -7.06 -4.62 14.12
N VAL A 269 -5.96 -4.49 13.35
CA VAL A 269 -4.63 -4.25 13.92
C VAL A 269 -4.55 -2.88 14.59
N LEU A 270 -5.14 -1.86 13.96
CA LEU A 270 -5.19 -0.51 14.53
C LEU A 270 -6.09 -0.44 15.78
N GLU A 271 -7.21 -1.17 15.78
CA GLU A 271 -8.07 -1.31 16.95
C GLU A 271 -7.34 -2.01 18.10
N LEU A 272 -6.61 -3.10 17.82
CA LEU A 272 -5.77 -3.77 18.82
C LEU A 272 -4.76 -2.79 19.43
N TYR A 273 -4.09 -1.99 18.61
CA TYR A 273 -3.18 -0.94 19.08
C TYR A 273 -3.86 0.03 20.04
N TYR A 274 -5.01 0.58 19.67
CA TYR A 274 -5.74 1.50 20.54
C TYR A 274 -6.25 0.84 21.83
N LYS A 275 -6.68 -0.42 21.76
CA LYS A 275 -7.15 -1.19 22.91
C LYS A 275 -6.04 -1.46 23.92
N ARG A 276 -4.82 -1.71 23.45
CA ARG A 276 -3.64 -1.90 24.31
C ARG A 276 -3.13 -0.59 24.89
N GLY A 277 -3.28 0.49 24.13
CA GLY A 277 -2.88 1.84 24.53
C GLY A 277 -1.64 2.30 23.78
N GLU A 278 -1.58 3.60 23.48
CA GLU A 278 -0.59 4.19 22.57
C GLU A 278 0.87 3.91 22.97
N MET A 279 1.15 3.84 24.27
CA MET A 279 2.48 3.62 24.84
C MET A 279 2.84 2.14 25.07
N ASP A 280 1.89 1.22 24.90
CA ASP A 280 2.03 -0.18 25.35
C ASP A 280 3.27 -0.86 24.76
N TYR A 281 3.47 -0.80 23.45
CA TYR A 281 4.61 -1.46 22.80
C TYR A 281 5.97 -0.86 23.20
N ILE A 282 6.02 0.43 23.56
CA ILE A 282 7.23 1.08 24.08
C ILE A 282 7.47 0.66 25.54
N ALA A 283 6.39 0.57 26.33
CA ALA A 283 6.47 0.09 27.70
C ALA A 283 6.98 -1.35 27.74
N LEU A 284 6.41 -2.25 26.93
CA LEU A 284 6.88 -3.63 26.78
C LEU A 284 8.35 -3.70 26.38
N PHE A 285 8.77 -2.90 25.39
CA PHE A 285 10.18 -2.81 24.99
C PHE A 285 11.10 -2.40 26.16
N HIS A 286 10.67 -1.47 27.01
CA HIS A 286 11.46 -1.01 28.15
C HIS A 286 11.44 -1.98 29.34
N GLU A 287 10.30 -2.63 29.59
CA GLU A 287 10.12 -3.62 30.66
C GLU A 287 10.91 -4.89 30.37
N ASN A 288 10.99 -5.30 29.10
CA ASN A 288 11.68 -6.51 28.65
C ASN A 288 13.07 -6.23 28.07
N LYS A 289 13.76 -5.19 28.55
CA LYS A 289 15.11 -4.82 28.07
C LYS A 289 16.15 -5.93 28.21
N ASP A 290 15.96 -6.83 29.17
CA ASP A 290 16.79 -8.00 29.40
C ASP A 290 16.74 -9.02 28.26
N ARG A 291 15.69 -8.98 27.43
CA ARG A 291 15.54 -9.84 26.24
C ARG A 291 16.27 -9.28 25.01
N LEU A 292 16.56 -7.97 25.01
CA LEU A 292 17.14 -7.29 23.86
C LEU A 292 18.61 -7.66 23.68
N ARG A 293 18.98 -8.02 22.45
CA ARG A 293 20.35 -8.30 22.06
C ARG A 293 20.86 -7.18 21.17
N PRO A 294 22.09 -6.68 21.37
CA PRO A 294 22.68 -5.70 20.45
C PRO A 294 22.67 -6.23 19.02
N TYR A 295 22.51 -5.34 18.04
CA TYR A 295 22.71 -5.72 16.65
C TYR A 295 24.21 -5.98 16.43
N GLU A 296 24.56 -7.20 16.01
CA GLU A 296 25.95 -7.62 15.73
C GLU A 296 26.30 -7.54 14.23
N GLY A 297 25.66 -6.65 13.46
CA GLY A 297 26.10 -6.38 12.08
C GLY A 297 27.57 -5.98 12.07
N GLU A 298 28.37 -6.64 11.22
CA GLU A 298 29.84 -6.60 11.26
C GLU A 298 30.41 -5.18 11.42
N LYS A 299 31.38 -5.05 12.33
CA LYS A 299 32.32 -3.93 12.37
C LYS A 299 33.30 -3.98 11.20
#